data_AF-A0A2V9AQ93-F1
#
_entry.id   AF-A0A2V9AQ93-F1
#
_cell.length_a   1.000
_cell.length_b   1.000
_cell.length_c   1.000
_cell.angle_alpha   90.00
_cell.angle_beta   90.00
_cell.angle_gamma   90.00
#
_symmetry.space_group_name_H-M   'P 1'
#
loop_
_entity.id
_entity.type
_entity.pdbx_description
1 polymer ?
#
loop_
_entity_poly.entity_id
_entity_poly.type
_entity_poly.pdbx_seq_one_letter_code
_entity_poly.pdbx_strand_id
1 'polypeptide(L)'
;MKSKQFERSGPLSLSLRKADTKHQRIDLNLIVDDIQLSKKSVNLYEPIWIHRADDPQPVQIVINKIEKDHVRGYVSAPKYRQSELSNVSYLQPPANATPSVAQPRTQPEDQQPNSSPATQPPGQ
;
A
#
# COMPACT_ATOMS: atom_id res chain seq x y z
N MET A 1 -28.24 -13.95 -11.89
CA MET A 1 -28.45 -15.25 -12.57
C MET A 1 -27.09 -15.95 -12.58
N LYS A 2 -27.02 -17.26 -12.29
CA LYS A 2 -25.78 -18.02 -12.46
C LYS A 2 -25.43 -18.01 -13.94
N SER A 3 -24.51 -17.15 -14.35
CA SER A 3 -24.17 -16.99 -15.75
C SER A 3 -22.95 -17.84 -16.07
N LYS A 4 -23.09 -18.72 -17.06
CA LYS A 4 -21.92 -19.22 -17.83
C LYS A 4 -21.18 -18.08 -18.54
N GLN A 5 -21.83 -16.93 -18.63
CA GLN A 5 -21.32 -15.68 -19.17
C GLN A 5 -20.30 -15.08 -18.18
N PHE A 6 -19.16 -14.70 -18.74
CA PHE A 6 -18.14 -13.95 -18.03
C PHE A 6 -18.56 -12.49 -17.97
N GLU A 7 -18.57 -11.93 -16.77
CA GLU A 7 -18.70 -10.50 -16.54
C GLU A 7 -17.31 -9.87 -16.47
N ARG A 8 -17.11 -8.76 -17.20
CA ARG A 8 -15.82 -8.07 -17.22
C ARG A 8 -15.74 -7.11 -16.04
N SER A 9 -14.68 -7.22 -15.25
CA SER A 9 -14.44 -6.37 -14.08
C SER A 9 -12.98 -5.90 -14.08
N GLY A 10 -12.74 -4.74 -14.69
CA GLY A 10 -11.39 -4.19 -14.85
C GLY A 10 -10.51 -5.05 -15.76
N PRO A 11 -9.29 -5.44 -15.34
CA PRO A 11 -8.34 -6.20 -16.16
C PRO A 11 -8.68 -7.70 -16.26
N LEU A 12 -9.77 -8.15 -15.66
CA LEU A 12 -10.13 -9.56 -15.60
C LEU A 12 -11.61 -9.77 -15.94
N SER A 13 -11.94 -11.00 -16.34
CA SER A 13 -13.32 -11.42 -16.53
C SER A 13 -13.63 -12.58 -15.59
N LEU A 14 -14.83 -12.62 -15.01
CA LEU A 14 -15.20 -13.58 -13.99
C LEU A 14 -16.59 -14.17 -14.22
N SER A 15 -16.76 -15.45 -13.93
CA SER A 15 -18.02 -16.19 -14.07
C SER A 15 -18.29 -16.98 -12.80
N LEU A 16 -19.47 -16.78 -12.23
CA LEU A 16 -19.95 -17.54 -11.08
C LEU A 16 -20.37 -18.95 -11.51
N ARG A 17 -19.67 -19.97 -11.00
CA ARG A 17 -19.96 -21.38 -11.30
C ARG A 17 -20.88 -21.99 -10.26
N LYS A 18 -20.65 -21.67 -8.99
CA LYS A 18 -21.45 -22.16 -7.86
C LYS A 18 -21.53 -21.10 -6.77
N ALA A 19 -22.70 -21.00 -6.15
CA ALA A 19 -22.92 -20.25 -4.93
C ALA A 19 -23.53 -21.19 -3.89
N ASP A 20 -22.83 -21.38 -2.78
CA ASP A 20 -23.29 -22.09 -1.59
C ASP A 20 -23.59 -21.04 -0.52
N THR A 21 -24.84 -20.56 -0.52
CA THR A 21 -25.33 -19.55 0.43
C THR A 21 -25.37 -20.07 1.86
N LYS A 22 -25.47 -21.39 2.07
CA LYS A 22 -25.51 -22.02 3.40
C LYS A 22 -24.12 -22.02 4.04
N HIS A 23 -23.08 -22.29 3.27
CA HIS A 23 -21.70 -22.33 3.78
C HIS A 23 -20.90 -21.08 3.46
N GLN A 24 -21.51 -20.08 2.81
CA GLN A 24 -20.87 -18.83 2.40
C GLN A 24 -19.62 -19.05 1.52
N ARG A 25 -19.76 -19.95 0.53
CA ARG A 25 -18.68 -20.31 -0.39
C ARG A 25 -19.11 -20.22 -1.84
N ILE A 26 -18.14 -20.00 -2.71
CA ILE A 26 -18.35 -19.92 -4.15
C ILE A 26 -17.29 -20.66 -4.95
N ASP A 27 -17.68 -21.04 -6.16
CA ASP A 27 -16.75 -21.46 -7.21
C ASP A 27 -16.80 -20.43 -8.34
N LEU A 28 -15.62 -19.97 -8.76
CA LEU A 28 -15.42 -18.97 -9.79
C LEU A 28 -14.54 -19.52 -10.91
N ASN A 29 -14.86 -19.12 -12.14
CA ASN A 29 -13.90 -19.14 -13.24
C ASN A 29 -13.48 -17.71 -13.55
N LEU A 30 -12.19 -17.51 -13.81
CA LEU A 30 -11.60 -16.23 -14.13
C LEU A 30 -10.87 -16.33 -15.47
N ILE A 31 -10.80 -15.23 -16.20
CA ILE A 31 -9.94 -15.05 -17.37
C ILE A 31 -9.08 -13.82 -17.09
N VAL A 32 -7.76 -14.00 -17.15
CA VAL A 32 -6.73 -12.98 -16.89
C VAL A 32 -5.66 -13.17 -17.95
N ASP A 33 -5.39 -12.15 -18.77
CA ASP A 33 -4.39 -12.21 -19.85
C ASP A 33 -4.52 -13.47 -20.74
N ASP A 34 -5.75 -13.77 -21.19
CA ASP A 34 -6.13 -14.97 -21.96
C ASP A 34 -5.94 -16.32 -21.23
N ILE A 35 -5.50 -16.31 -19.98
CA ILE A 35 -5.37 -17.50 -19.13
C ILE A 35 -6.66 -17.71 -18.35
N GLN A 36 -7.23 -18.91 -18.46
CA GLN A 36 -8.40 -19.31 -17.69
C GLN A 36 -8.00 -19.97 -16.37
N LEU A 37 -8.48 -19.42 -15.26
CA LEU A 37 -8.24 -19.91 -13.90
C LEU A 37 -9.54 -20.39 -13.27
N SER A 38 -9.48 -21.43 -12.45
CA SER A 38 -10.62 -21.89 -11.65
C SER A 38 -10.30 -21.81 -10.17
N LYS A 39 -11.13 -21.10 -9.41
CA LYS A 39 -11.05 -20.99 -7.95
C LYS A 39 -12.28 -21.65 -7.37
N LYS A 40 -12.07 -22.69 -6.55
CA LYS A 40 -13.14 -23.47 -5.94
C LYS A 40 -13.18 -23.21 -4.44
N SER A 41 -14.38 -23.25 -3.87
CA SER A 41 -14.62 -23.18 -2.44
C SER A 41 -14.03 -21.92 -1.78
N VAL A 42 -14.07 -20.78 -2.48
CA VAL A 42 -13.62 -19.49 -1.93
C VAL A 42 -14.64 -19.01 -0.91
N ASN A 43 -14.19 -18.60 0.27
CA ASN A 43 -15.07 -18.12 1.32
C ASN A 43 -15.46 -16.64 1.11
N LEU A 44 -16.57 -16.24 1.73
CA LEU A 44 -16.97 -14.84 1.84
C LEU A 44 -15.86 -14.01 2.51
N TYR A 45 -15.61 -12.79 2.02
CA TYR A 45 -14.54 -11.89 2.45
C TYR A 45 -13.11 -12.42 2.29
N GLU A 46 -12.93 -13.58 1.64
CA GLU A 46 -11.61 -14.10 1.33
C GLU A 46 -11.03 -13.39 0.11
N PRO A 47 -9.84 -12.79 0.23
CA PRO A 47 -9.20 -12.13 -0.90
C PRO A 47 -8.59 -13.14 -1.87
N ILE A 48 -8.94 -13.02 -3.15
CA ILE A 48 -8.27 -13.74 -4.24
C ILE A 48 -7.25 -12.80 -4.88
N TRP A 49 -5.97 -13.10 -4.65
CA TRP A 49 -4.86 -12.38 -5.27
C TRP A 49 -4.52 -12.94 -6.66
N ILE A 50 -4.41 -12.06 -7.64
CA ILE A 50 -4.11 -12.36 -9.03
C ILE A 50 -2.87 -11.56 -9.44
N HIS A 51 -1.81 -12.28 -9.81
CA HIS A 51 -0.61 -11.68 -10.38
C HIS A 51 -0.72 -11.74 -11.91
N ARG A 52 -0.33 -10.66 -12.57
CA ARG A 52 -0.32 -10.53 -14.03
C ARG A 52 1.12 -10.44 -14.53
N ALA A 53 1.35 -10.76 -15.79
CA ALA A 53 2.71 -10.75 -16.34
C ALA A 53 3.24 -9.33 -16.57
N ASP A 54 2.34 -8.38 -16.81
CA ASP A 54 2.62 -6.99 -17.16
C ASP A 54 2.71 -6.04 -15.96
N ASP A 55 2.30 -6.51 -14.77
CA ASP A 55 2.11 -5.68 -13.59
C ASP A 55 2.69 -6.33 -12.31
N PRO A 56 3.69 -5.70 -11.67
CA PRO A 56 4.26 -6.21 -10.43
C PRO A 56 3.29 -6.14 -9.24
N GLN A 57 2.25 -5.31 -9.29
CA GLN A 57 1.28 -5.20 -8.21
C GLN A 57 0.05 -6.09 -8.48
N PRO A 58 -0.33 -6.98 -7.54
CA PRO A 58 -1.43 -7.90 -7.76
C PRO A 58 -2.79 -7.19 -7.73
N VAL A 59 -3.73 -7.72 -8.50
CA VAL A 59 -5.15 -7.38 -8.41
C VAL A 59 -5.79 -8.29 -7.37
N GLN A 60 -6.70 -7.74 -6.57
CA GLN A 60 -7.45 -8.50 -5.57
C GLN A 60 -8.94 -8.51 -5.90
N ILE A 61 -9.57 -9.67 -5.78
CA ILE A 61 -11.03 -9.81 -5.83
C ILE A 61 -11.52 -10.16 -4.43
N VAL A 62 -12.55 -9.46 -3.95
CA VAL A 62 -13.22 -9.77 -2.68
C VAL A 62 -14.71 -9.87 -2.90
N ILE A 63 -15.31 -10.95 -2.43
CA ILE A 63 -16.76 -11.15 -2.45
C ILE A 63 -17.32 -10.82 -1.07
N ASN A 64 -18.25 -9.88 -1.03
CA ASN A 64 -18.85 -9.39 0.22
C ASN A 64 -20.32 -9.81 0.38
N LYS A 65 -20.95 -10.38 -0.65
CA LYS A 65 -22.28 -10.96 -0.55
C LYS A 65 -22.44 -12.15 -1.47
N ILE A 66 -23.03 -13.23 -0.96
CA ILE A 66 -23.39 -14.42 -1.75
C ILE A 66 -24.91 -14.59 -1.67
N GLU A 67 -25.55 -14.59 -2.82
CA GLU A 67 -26.97 -14.88 -2.99
C GLU A 67 -27.14 -16.15 -3.84
N LYS A 68 -28.38 -16.66 -3.94
CA LYS A 68 -28.66 -17.94 -4.59
C LYS A 68 -28.11 -18.02 -6.01
N ASP A 69 -28.24 -16.93 -6.76
CA ASP A 69 -27.93 -16.87 -8.20
C ASP A 69 -27.04 -15.69 -8.59
N HIS A 70 -26.49 -14.96 -7.64
CA HIS A 70 -25.51 -13.92 -7.92
C HIS A 70 -24.66 -13.64 -6.69
N VAL A 71 -23.54 -12.95 -6.90
CA VAL A 71 -22.64 -12.51 -5.84
C VAL A 71 -22.42 -11.02 -6.00
N ARG A 72 -22.02 -10.36 -4.91
CA ARG A 72 -21.51 -8.99 -4.95
C ARG A 72 -20.11 -8.99 -4.37
N GLY A 73 -19.30 -8.09 -4.90
CA GLY A 73 -17.91 -7.96 -4.54
C GLY A 73 -17.29 -6.77 -5.23
N TYR A 74 -15.98 -6.64 -5.10
CA TYR A 74 -15.20 -5.60 -5.74
C TYR A 74 -13.85 -6.16 -6.20
N VAL A 75 -13.30 -5.50 -7.20
CA VAL A 75 -11.94 -5.74 -7.69
C VAL A 75 -11.10 -4.53 -7.30
N SER A 76 -10.09 -4.76 -6.48
CA SER A 76 -9.10 -3.76 -6.13
C SER A 76 -7.90 -3.92 -7.07
N ALA A 77 -7.68 -2.91 -7.90
CA ALA A 77 -6.50 -2.80 -8.75
C ALA A 77 -5.69 -1.57 -8.34
N PRO A 78 -4.35 -1.67 -8.37
CA PRO A 78 -3.48 -0.54 -8.05
C PRO A 78 -3.67 0.61 -9.05
N LYS A 79 -3.69 1.85 -8.54
CA LYS A 79 -3.86 3.05 -9.37
C LYS A 79 -2.58 3.53 -10.04
N TYR A 80 -1.42 3.18 -9.48
CA TYR A 80 -0.13 3.67 -9.93
C TYR A 80 0.86 2.52 -10.02
N ARG A 81 1.60 2.45 -11.12
CA ARG A 81 2.79 1.60 -11.18
C ARG A 81 3.86 2.19 -10.28
N GLN A 82 4.72 1.34 -9.71
CA GLN A 82 5.80 1.81 -8.83
C GLN A 82 6.72 2.84 -9.53
N SER A 83 6.91 2.71 -10.85
CA SER A 83 7.62 3.67 -11.70
C SER A 83 6.92 5.02 -11.83
N GLU A 84 5.59 5.06 -11.70
CA GLU A 84 4.81 6.30 -11.72
C GLU A 84 4.87 6.98 -10.35
N LEU A 85 4.89 6.22 -9.24
CA LEU A 85 5.07 6.76 -7.88
C LEU A 85 6.47 7.38 -7.68
N SER A 86 7.52 6.75 -8.22
CA SER A 86 8.86 7.38 -8.22
C SER A 86 8.86 8.70 -8.97
N ASN A 87 7.94 8.90 -9.93
CA ASN A 87 7.84 10.10 -10.72
C ASN A 87 7.00 11.23 -10.11
N VAL A 88 6.26 10.97 -9.02
CA VAL A 88 5.44 11.99 -8.33
C VAL A 88 6.19 12.59 -7.13
N SER A 89 7.27 11.95 -6.67
CA SER A 89 8.09 12.42 -5.53
C SER A 89 8.90 13.70 -5.80
N TYR A 90 8.82 14.30 -6.99
CA TYR A 90 9.55 15.51 -7.36
C TYR A 90 8.68 16.67 -7.85
N LEU A 91 7.36 16.65 -7.58
CA LEU A 91 6.64 17.90 -7.41
C LEU A 91 7.07 18.53 -6.07
N GLN A 92 8.31 19.01 -6.08
CA GLN A 92 8.90 19.85 -5.05
C GLN A 92 7.95 21.03 -4.80
N PRO A 93 7.74 21.45 -3.54
CA PRO A 93 7.27 22.81 -3.28
C PRO A 93 8.17 23.78 -4.07
N PRO A 94 7.65 24.88 -4.62
CA PRO A 94 8.51 25.89 -5.24
C PRO A 94 9.63 26.24 -4.27
N ALA A 95 10.86 26.21 -4.76
CA ALA A 95 12.10 26.34 -4.00
C ALA A 95 12.33 27.75 -3.41
N ASN A 96 11.34 28.33 -2.73
CA ASN A 96 11.37 29.68 -2.17
C ASN A 96 10.75 29.81 -0.76
N ALA A 97 10.59 28.71 -0.01
CA ALA A 97 10.34 28.81 1.42
C ALA A 97 11.61 28.40 2.18
N THR A 98 12.49 29.37 2.42
CA THR A 98 13.59 29.25 3.38
C THR A 98 12.98 29.10 4.78
N PRO A 99 13.18 28.00 5.52
CA PRO A 99 13.00 28.05 6.96
C PRO A 99 14.17 28.87 7.53
N SER A 100 13.90 30.12 7.88
CA SER A 100 14.77 30.90 8.75
C SER A 100 14.77 30.25 10.13
N VAL A 101 15.71 29.34 10.36
CA VAL A 101 16.07 28.93 11.72
C VAL A 101 17.02 30.00 12.23
N ALA A 102 16.45 30.99 12.92
CA ALA A 102 17.20 31.96 13.68
C ALA A 102 18.13 31.24 14.67
N GLN A 103 19.43 31.41 14.50
CA GLN A 103 20.44 31.05 15.50
C GLN A 103 20.29 31.99 16.70
N PRO A 104 20.16 31.49 17.95
CA PRO A 104 20.45 32.32 19.10
C PRO A 104 21.97 32.46 19.21
N ARG A 105 22.50 33.60 18.75
CA ARG A 105 23.77 34.12 19.23
C ARG A 105 23.52 34.77 20.59
N THR A 106 24.18 34.26 21.63
CA THR A 106 24.53 35.05 22.82
C THR A 106 25.95 34.67 23.27
N GLN A 107 26.86 35.63 23.14
CA GLN A 107 28.14 35.80 23.86
C GLN A 107 27.99 37.06 24.75
N PRO A 108 28.90 37.42 25.68
CA PRO A 108 29.78 36.66 26.60
C PRO A 108 29.79 37.24 28.07
N GLU A 109 30.61 36.62 28.94
CA GLU A 109 31.27 37.13 30.18
C GLU A 109 30.44 37.52 31.44
N ASP A 110 30.64 36.83 32.58
CA ASP A 110 31.51 37.29 33.70
C ASP A 110 31.32 36.51 35.02
N GLN A 111 32.42 36.41 35.79
CA GLN A 111 32.55 36.13 37.24
C GLN A 111 32.66 34.68 37.78
N GLN A 112 33.89 34.36 38.21
CA GLN A 112 34.29 33.35 39.20
C GLN A 112 34.50 34.02 40.58
N PRO A 113 34.23 33.35 41.72
CA PRO A 113 35.27 32.74 42.59
C PRO A 113 34.75 31.43 43.25
N ASN A 114 35.46 30.51 43.92
CA ASN A 114 36.68 30.43 44.72
C ASN A 114 36.95 28.88 44.82
N SER A 115 38.11 28.26 45.10
CA SER A 115 39.26 28.59 45.95
C SER A 115 40.45 27.65 45.65
N SER A 116 41.66 28.19 45.84
CA SER A 116 43.02 27.68 45.57
C SER A 116 43.55 26.67 46.64
N PRO A 117 44.88 26.40 46.79
CA PRO A 117 46.05 26.40 45.89
C PRO A 117 46.97 25.15 46.06
N ALA A 118 47.98 24.98 45.18
CA ALA A 118 49.36 24.46 45.43
C ALA A 118 49.92 23.85 44.14
N THR A 119 51.19 23.93 43.72
CA THR A 119 52.40 24.67 44.09
C THR A 119 53.36 24.41 42.91
N GLN A 120 53.98 25.45 42.32
CA GLN A 120 55.15 25.29 41.44
C GLN A 120 56.44 25.32 42.27
N PRO A 121 57.53 24.76 41.73
CA PRO A 121 58.69 25.62 41.45
C PRO A 121 59.21 25.46 40.00
N PRO A 122 60.09 26.38 39.56
CA PRO A 122 60.34 26.69 38.16
C PRO A 122 61.43 25.80 37.53
N GLY A 123 61.44 25.79 36.20
CA GLY A 123 62.31 24.94 35.40
C GLY A 123 63.81 25.27 35.46
N GLN A 124 64.56 24.36 34.83
CA GLN A 124 65.63 24.63 33.88
C GLN A 124 65.53 23.61 32.75
#